data_AF-A0A925SL23-F1
#
_entry.id   AF-A0A925SL23-F1
#
_cell.length_a   1.000
_cell.length_b   1.000
_cell.length_c   1.000
_cell.angle_alpha   90.00
_cell.angle_beta   90.00
_cell.angle_gamma   90.00
#
_symmetry.space_group_name_H-M   'P 1'
#
loop_
_entity.id
_entity.type
_entity.pdbx_description
1 polymer ?
#
loop_
_entity_poly.entity_id
_entity_poly.type
_entity_poly.pdbx_seq_one_letter_code
_entity_poly.pdbx_strand_id
1 'polypeptide(L)'
;MAEQLSLFSDLPPQRSLGEPPLPGFTDLAAPLTDELAAVWGLPLGRTVYVELRRHAVPGLRGMLQVAGLPDLPFDAHRPLRLRIGHEEFTSQQIVSWSVLD
;
A
#
# COMPACT_ATOMS: atom_id res chain seq x y z
N MET A 1 46.11 -32.61 -20.41
CA MET A 1 46.92 -31.40 -20.16
C MET A 1 46.23 -30.28 -20.93
N ALA A 2 45.22 -29.64 -20.34
CA ALA A 2 45.30 -28.54 -19.36
C ALA A 2 45.67 -27.21 -20.04
N GLU A 3 44.70 -26.29 -20.10
CA GLU A 3 44.76 -24.82 -19.95
C GLU A 3 43.54 -24.19 -20.68
N GLN A 4 42.40 -24.00 -20.01
CA GLN A 4 42.02 -22.78 -19.27
C GLN A 4 42.13 -21.48 -20.10
N LEU A 5 41.06 -21.18 -20.83
CA LEU A 5 40.71 -19.80 -21.19
C LEU A 5 39.60 -19.34 -20.24
N SER A 6 40.01 -19.05 -18.99
CA SER A 6 39.22 -18.34 -17.99
C SER A 6 39.18 -16.86 -18.38
N LEU A 7 38.24 -16.47 -19.25
CA LEU A 7 37.94 -15.06 -19.50
C LEU A 7 36.43 -14.87 -19.30
N PHE A 8 36.04 -13.83 -18.57
CA PHE A 8 34.66 -13.45 -18.20
C PHE A 8 34.07 -14.14 -16.96
N SER A 9 34.74 -14.00 -15.80
CA SER A 9 34.09 -14.15 -14.49
C SER A 9 34.11 -12.86 -13.66
N ASP A 10 34.28 -11.70 -14.28
CA ASP A 10 34.23 -10.41 -13.58
C ASP A 10 33.11 -9.53 -14.14
N LEU A 11 31.88 -9.94 -13.90
CA LEU A 11 30.72 -9.05 -13.94
C LEU A 11 30.29 -8.87 -12.49
N PRO A 12 30.34 -7.64 -11.92
CA PRO A 12 29.82 -7.40 -10.58
C PRO A 12 28.35 -7.86 -10.52
N PRO A 13 27.87 -8.40 -9.37
CA PRO A 13 26.47 -8.74 -9.23
C PRO A 13 25.67 -7.47 -9.52
N GLN A 14 24.75 -7.59 -10.47
CA GLN A 14 23.93 -6.49 -10.94
C GLN A 14 23.34 -5.77 -9.73
N ARG A 15 23.92 -4.61 -9.37
CA ARG A 15 23.35 -3.73 -8.36
C ARG A 15 22.05 -3.22 -8.95
N SER A 16 20.97 -3.83 -8.47
CA SER A 16 19.59 -3.36 -8.47
C SER A 16 19.36 -2.28 -9.51
N LEU A 17 19.13 -2.76 -10.73
CA LEU A 17 18.25 -2.13 -11.70
C LEU A 17 17.19 -1.42 -10.88
N GLY A 18 17.16 -0.07 -10.92
CA GLY A 18 16.24 0.72 -10.12
C GLY A 18 14.88 0.06 -10.25
N GLU A 19 14.48 -0.68 -9.21
CA GLU A 19 13.15 -1.23 -9.14
C GLU A 19 12.32 0.03 -9.28
N PRO A 20 11.56 0.23 -10.38
CA PRO A 20 10.51 1.21 -10.30
C PRO A 20 9.80 0.84 -9.00
N PRO A 21 9.59 1.78 -8.06
CA PRO A 21 8.86 1.45 -6.85
C PRO A 21 7.66 0.69 -7.37
N LEU A 22 7.55 -0.61 -7.01
CA LEU A 22 6.46 -1.47 -7.45
C LEU A 22 5.25 -0.56 -7.40
N PRO A 23 4.49 -0.37 -8.50
CA PRO A 23 3.40 0.58 -8.50
C PRO A 23 2.52 0.15 -7.34
N GLY A 24 2.73 0.80 -6.20
CA GLY A 24 1.95 0.55 -5.04
C GLY A 24 0.57 0.90 -5.52
N PHE A 25 -0.42 0.19 -5.02
CA PHE A 25 -1.83 0.50 -5.24
C PHE A 25 -2.20 1.98 -4.89
N THR A 26 -1.22 2.82 -4.52
CA THR A 26 -1.19 4.27 -4.62
C THR A 26 -1.72 4.87 -5.93
N ASP A 27 -1.54 4.22 -7.08
CA ASP A 27 -2.04 4.75 -8.38
C ASP A 27 -3.28 3.98 -8.86
N LEU A 28 -4.17 3.61 -7.94
CA LEU A 28 -5.53 3.31 -8.36
C LEU A 28 -6.08 4.60 -8.97
N ALA A 29 -6.42 4.55 -10.27
CA ALA A 29 -6.99 5.68 -10.99
C ALA A 29 -8.03 6.38 -10.11
N ALA A 30 -7.98 7.71 -10.03
CA ALA A 30 -8.88 8.53 -9.22
C ALA A 30 -10.35 8.02 -9.17
N PRO A 31 -11.00 7.62 -10.29
CA PRO A 31 -12.37 7.07 -10.24
C PRO A 31 -12.51 5.80 -9.40
N LEU A 32 -11.53 4.89 -9.45
CA LEU A 32 -11.57 3.64 -8.67
C LEU A 32 -11.35 3.92 -7.18
N THR A 33 -10.47 4.86 -6.85
CA THR A 33 -10.29 5.30 -5.46
C THR A 33 -11.56 5.93 -4.90
N ASP A 34 -12.29 6.71 -5.71
CA ASP A 34 -13.57 7.32 -5.32
C ASP A 34 -14.67 6.26 -5.12
N GLU A 35 -14.74 5.25 -6.00
CA GLU A 35 -15.68 4.12 -5.81
C GLU A 35 -15.38 3.33 -4.54
N LEU A 36 -14.11 3.01 -4.28
CA LEU A 36 -13.72 2.32 -3.04
C LEU A 36 -14.00 3.19 -1.80
N ALA A 37 -13.79 4.50 -1.90
CA ALA A 37 -14.13 5.45 -0.85
C ALA A 37 -15.63 5.45 -0.56
N ALA A 38 -16.47 5.40 -1.60
CA ALA A 38 -17.92 5.33 -1.49
C ALA A 38 -18.40 4.00 -0.89
N VAL A 39 -17.84 2.87 -1.31
CA VAL A 39 -18.23 1.52 -0.84
C VAL A 39 -17.90 1.34 0.65
N TRP A 40 -16.71 1.77 1.09
CA TRP A 40 -16.29 1.63 2.49
C TRP A 40 -16.61 2.86 3.37
N GLY A 41 -17.07 3.96 2.79
CA GLY A 41 -17.34 5.21 3.50
C GLY A 41 -16.08 5.83 4.11
N LEU A 42 -14.94 5.74 3.41
CA LEU A 42 -13.64 6.19 3.89
C LEU A 42 -13.04 7.27 2.98
N PRO A 43 -12.38 8.31 3.53
CA PRO A 43 -11.77 9.39 2.76
C PRO A 43 -10.43 8.97 2.13
N LEU A 44 -10.45 8.01 1.20
CA LEU A 44 -9.26 7.56 0.49
C LEU A 44 -8.63 8.69 -0.32
N GLY A 45 -7.30 8.71 -0.40
CA GLY A 45 -6.52 9.75 -1.08
C GLY A 45 -6.42 11.08 -0.32
N ARG A 46 -7.03 11.19 0.88
CA ARG A 46 -6.97 12.41 1.71
C ARG A 46 -6.07 12.24 2.92
N THR A 47 -5.55 13.36 3.42
CA THR A 47 -4.83 13.39 4.71
C THR A 47 -5.84 13.26 5.85
N VAL A 48 -5.66 12.27 6.69
CA VAL A 48 -6.57 11.97 7.80
C VAL A 48 -5.82 11.64 9.08
N TYR A 49 -6.55 11.72 10.18
CA TYR A 49 -6.23 11.03 11.42
C TYR A 49 -7.17 9.81 11.55
N VAL A 50 -6.62 8.66 11.91
CA VAL A 50 -7.35 7.40 12.05
C VAL A 50 -7.05 6.81 13.42
N GLU A 51 -8.10 6.52 14.18
CA GLU A 51 -7.99 5.76 15.43
C GLU A 51 -8.17 4.28 15.12
N LEU A 52 -7.18 3.47 15.53
CA LEU A 52 -7.15 2.04 15.29
C LEU A 52 -7.30 1.26 16.59
N ARG A 53 -8.15 0.25 16.58
CA ARG A 53 -8.19 -0.77 17.63
C ARG A 53 -7.27 -1.93 17.29
N ARG A 54 -6.68 -2.55 18.32
CA ARG A 54 -5.87 -3.77 18.20
C ARG A 54 -4.75 -3.62 17.15
N HIS A 55 -4.15 -2.43 17.10
CA HIS A 55 -3.02 -2.10 16.24
C HIS A 55 -1.86 -1.60 17.11
N ALA A 56 -0.62 -1.80 16.66
CA ALA A 56 0.57 -1.39 17.43
C ALA A 56 0.60 0.13 17.66
N VAL A 57 0.15 0.87 16.65
CA VAL A 57 -0.03 2.32 16.70
C VAL A 57 -1.54 2.63 16.78
N PRO A 58 -2.05 3.14 17.91
CA PRO A 58 -3.48 3.36 18.09
C PRO A 58 -4.02 4.57 17.33
N GLY A 59 -3.15 5.49 16.89
CA GLY A 59 -3.54 6.68 16.13
C GLY A 59 -2.56 6.94 15.01
N LEU A 60 -3.03 6.91 13.77
CA LEU A 60 -2.22 7.18 12.57
C LEU A 60 -2.63 8.49 11.92
N ARG A 61 -1.64 9.25 11.47
CA ARG A 61 -1.85 10.50 10.74
C ARG A 61 -1.12 10.44 9.41
N GLY A 62 -1.82 10.75 8.33
CA GLY A 62 -1.22 10.89 7.00
C GLY A 62 -2.23 10.63 5.90
N MET A 63 -1.74 10.46 4.67
CA MET A 63 -2.59 10.18 3.51
C MET A 63 -3.12 8.75 3.58
N LEU A 64 -4.44 8.59 3.59
CA LEU A 64 -5.09 7.28 3.57
C LEU A 64 -5.01 6.69 2.17
N GLN A 65 -4.32 5.57 2.03
CA GLN A 65 -4.11 4.90 0.75
C GLN A 65 -4.62 3.46 0.82
N VAL A 66 -5.00 2.91 -0.33
CA VAL A 66 -5.32 1.49 -0.45
C VAL A 66 -4.00 0.72 -0.51
N ALA A 67 -3.85 -0.27 0.37
CA ALA A 67 -2.66 -1.11 0.44
C ALA A 67 -2.73 -2.31 -0.50
N GLY A 68 -3.95 -2.76 -0.84
CA GLY A 68 -4.18 -3.82 -1.81
C GLY A 68 -5.59 -3.74 -2.38
N LEU A 69 -5.73 -4.11 -3.66
CA LEU A 69 -7.03 -4.21 -4.31
C LEU A 69 -7.92 -5.23 -3.58
N PRO A 70 -9.18 -4.88 -3.25
CA PRO A 70 -10.14 -5.88 -2.80
C PRO A 70 -10.52 -6.81 -3.96
N ASP A 71 -10.84 -8.07 -3.63
CA ASP A 71 -11.41 -9.00 -4.60
C ASP A 71 -12.75 -8.48 -5.15
N LEU A 72 -12.98 -8.72 -6.44
CA LEU A 72 -14.26 -8.42 -7.08
C LEU A 72 -15.27 -9.56 -6.86
N PRO A 73 -16.56 -9.26 -6.65
CA PRO A 73 -17.16 -7.92 -6.57
C PRO A 73 -16.80 -7.18 -5.28
N PHE A 74 -16.76 -5.85 -5.33
CA PHE A 74 -16.51 -5.01 -4.14
C PHE A 74 -17.59 -5.28 -3.08
N ASP A 75 -17.13 -5.57 -1.86
CA ASP A 75 -17.99 -5.96 -0.75
C ASP A 75 -17.57 -5.19 0.50
N ALA A 76 -18.39 -4.24 0.93
CA ALA A 76 -18.16 -3.41 2.11
C ALA A 76 -18.07 -4.24 3.42
N HIS A 77 -18.59 -5.46 3.44
CA HIS A 77 -18.47 -6.38 4.58
C HIS A 77 -17.07 -7.01 4.67
N ARG A 78 -16.28 -6.98 3.58
CA ARG A 78 -14.91 -7.47 3.58
C ARG A 78 -13.94 -6.39 4.09
N PRO A 79 -12.92 -6.77 4.88
CA PRO A 79 -11.91 -5.84 5.35
C PRO A 79 -11.09 -5.32 4.16
N LEU A 80 -11.13 -4.00 3.95
CA LEU A 80 -10.26 -3.34 2.97
C LEU A 80 -8.88 -3.15 3.58
N ARG A 81 -7.83 -3.49 2.84
CA ARG A 81 -6.45 -3.24 3.26
C ARG A 81 -6.09 -1.80 2.94
N LEU A 82 -5.74 -1.06 3.98
CA LEU A 82 -5.43 0.36 3.98
C LEU A 82 -4.02 0.57 4.49
N ARG A 83 -3.43 1.70 4.12
CA ARG A 83 -2.14 2.11 4.67
C ARG A 83 -2.05 3.61 4.83
N ILE A 84 -1.26 4.01 5.81
CA ILE A 84 -0.80 5.38 6.00
C ILE A 84 0.72 5.34 6.12
N GLY A 85 1.42 5.85 5.11
CA GLY A 85 2.87 5.72 5.03
C GLY A 85 3.30 4.25 4.94
N HIS A 86 3.99 3.77 5.99
CA HIS A 86 4.47 2.40 6.12
C HIS A 86 3.56 1.50 6.99
N GLU A 87 2.55 2.08 7.62
CA GLU A 87 1.66 1.36 8.53
C GLU A 87 0.46 0.83 7.75
N GLU A 88 0.33 -0.50 7.66
CA GLU A 88 -0.78 -1.18 7.01
C GLU A 88 -1.81 -1.67 8.04
N PHE A 89 -3.08 -1.44 7.77
CA PHE A 89 -4.20 -1.82 8.62
C PHE A 89 -5.44 -2.15 7.79
N THR A 90 -6.49 -2.65 8.44
CA THR A 90 -7.76 -2.98 7.79
C THR A 90 -8.85 -1.99 8.16
N SER A 91 -9.85 -1.80 7.28
CA SER A 91 -11.02 -0.97 7.57
C SER A 91 -11.75 -1.40 8.85
N GLN A 92 -11.73 -2.69 9.21
CA GLN A 92 -12.34 -3.20 10.44
C GLN A 92 -11.59 -2.83 11.73
N GLN A 93 -10.34 -2.40 11.62
CA GLN A 93 -9.56 -1.88 12.74
C GLN A 93 -9.83 -0.41 13.00
N ILE A 94 -10.45 0.31 12.06
CA ILE A 94 -10.80 1.72 12.24
C ILE A 94 -11.92 1.84 13.25
N VAL A 95 -11.67 2.59 14.32
CA VAL A 95 -12.66 2.98 15.33
C VAL A 95 -13.33 4.28 14.92
N SER A 96 -12.52 5.24 14.51
CA SER A 96 -12.93 6.57 14.09
C SER A 96 -11.91 7.15 13.12
N TRP A 97 -12.31 8.13 12.31
CA TRP A 97 -11.43 8.88 11.44
C TRP A 97 -11.87 10.33 11.33
N SER A 98 -10.95 11.22 10.99
CA SER A 98 -11.22 12.63 10.74
C SER A 98 -10.31 13.15 9.63
N VAL A 99 -10.88 13.91 8.70
CA VAL A 99 -10.10 14.57 7.64
C VAL A 99 -9.34 15.73 8.25
N LEU A 100 -8.05 15.80 7.94
CA LEU A 100 -7.17 16.90 8.30
C LEU A 100 -7.01 17.75 7.04
N ASP A 101 -7.92 18.71 6.86
CA ASP A 101 -7.86 19.72 5.80
C ASP A 101 -6.66 20.65 6.00
#